data_AF-A0A526Z440-F1
#
_entry.id   AF-A0A526Z440-F1
#
_cell.length_a   1.000
_cell.length_b   1.000
_cell.length_c   1.000
_cell.angle_alpha   90.00
_cell.angle_beta   90.00
_cell.angle_gamma   90.00
#
_symmetry.space_group_name_H-M   'P 1'
#
loop_
_entity.id
_entity.type
_entity.pdbx_description
1 polymer ?
#
loop_
_entity_poly.entity_id
_entity_poly.type
_entity_poly.pdbx_seq_one_letter_code
_entity_poly.pdbx_strand_id
1 'polypeptide(L)'
;MVDLDYGFTPATNLQQIRRMNLKVGDKADFPVAWLVAGASSLVVLQQSYHRVSETEYTYEAPTVPYRATLLISEAGFAQDYPDGWVFETGNAGGAL
;
A
#
# COMPACT_ATOMS: atom_id res chain seq x y z
N MET A 1 -4.15 17.90 2.98
CA MET A 1 -4.04 16.73 3.87
C MET A 1 -2.92 15.85 3.34
N VAL A 2 -2.04 15.34 4.20
CA VAL A 2 -0.91 14.48 3.82
C VAL A 2 -1.19 13.08 4.36
N ASP A 3 -0.97 12.04 3.55
CA ASP A 3 -1.13 10.66 4.03
C ASP A 3 0.09 10.22 4.85
N LEU A 4 -0.16 9.38 5.83
CA LEU A 4 0.86 8.71 6.61
C LEU A 4 1.28 7.42 5.91
N ASP A 5 2.56 7.07 6.01
CA ASP A 5 3.08 5.79 5.54
C ASP A 5 4.00 5.21 6.60
N TYR A 6 3.71 3.98 7.02
CA TYR A 6 4.58 3.22 7.90
C TYR A 6 5.25 2.13 7.08
N GLY A 7 6.54 2.30 6.78
CA GLY A 7 7.29 1.40 5.90
C GLY A 7 7.44 -0.04 6.41
N PHE A 8 6.89 -0.35 7.58
CA PHE A 8 6.86 -1.67 8.19
C PHE A 8 5.48 -2.32 8.19
N THR A 9 4.46 -1.72 7.58
CA THR A 9 3.12 -2.32 7.46
C THR A 9 2.35 -1.83 6.23
N PRO A 10 1.65 -2.73 5.51
CA PRO A 10 0.84 -2.34 4.35
C PRO A 10 -0.49 -1.69 4.75
N ALA A 11 -0.84 -1.66 6.04
CA ALA A 11 -2.11 -1.10 6.50
C ALA A 11 -2.32 0.37 6.08
N THR A 12 -1.22 1.12 5.94
CA THR A 12 -1.26 2.52 5.52
C THR A 12 -1.49 2.72 4.02
N ASN A 13 -1.41 1.67 3.18
CA ASN A 13 -1.78 1.79 1.77
C ASN A 13 -3.29 1.98 1.59
N LEU A 14 -4.12 1.48 2.53
CA LEU A 14 -5.58 1.58 2.46
C LEU A 14 -6.06 3.03 2.33
N GLN A 15 -5.56 3.92 3.19
CA GLN A 15 -5.98 5.32 3.19
C GLN A 15 -5.59 6.03 1.89
N GLN A 16 -4.38 5.72 1.37
CA GLN A 16 -3.85 6.29 0.15
C GLN A 16 -4.72 5.87 -1.06
N ILE A 17 -4.98 4.57 -1.18
CA ILE A 17 -5.82 4.00 -2.24
C ILE A 17 -7.24 4.59 -2.21
N ARG A 18 -7.88 4.63 -1.04
CA ARG A 18 -9.24 5.18 -0.90
C ARG A 18 -9.29 6.67 -1.21
N ARG A 19 -8.29 7.44 -0.79
CA ARG A 19 -8.24 8.89 -1.03
C ARG A 19 -8.04 9.22 -2.51
N MET A 20 -7.19 8.46 -3.21
CA MET A 20 -6.97 8.68 -4.63
C MET A 20 -8.14 8.22 -5.49
N ASN A 21 -8.81 7.13 -5.09
CA ASN A 21 -9.97 6.57 -5.80
C ASN A 21 -9.71 6.38 -7.31
N LEU A 22 -8.55 5.81 -7.64
CA LEU A 22 -8.09 5.58 -9.01
C LEU A 22 -9.02 4.59 -9.73
N LYS A 23 -9.37 4.88 -10.97
CA LYS A 23 -10.00 3.91 -11.88
C LYS A 23 -8.91 3.04 -12.51
N VAL A 24 -9.29 1.89 -13.06
CA VAL A 24 -8.34 1.04 -13.80
C VAL A 24 -7.76 1.84 -14.97
N GLY A 25 -6.44 1.85 -15.07
CA GLY A 25 -5.65 2.66 -16.01
C GLY A 25 -5.19 4.01 -15.46
N ASP A 26 -5.76 4.49 -14.34
CA ASP A 26 -5.36 5.76 -13.74
C ASP A 26 -4.05 5.60 -12.97
N LYS A 27 -3.24 6.65 -13.01
CA LYS A 27 -2.00 6.81 -12.26
C LYS A 27 -2.04 8.08 -11.41
N ALA A 28 -1.47 8.03 -10.22
CA ALA A 28 -1.22 9.21 -9.40
C ALA A 28 0.18 9.16 -8.77
N ASP A 29 0.80 10.33 -8.72
CA ASP A 29 2.05 10.60 -8.02
C ASP A 29 1.76 11.57 -6.87
N PHE A 30 2.23 11.25 -5.66
CA PHE A 30 1.97 12.09 -4.48
C PHE A 30 3.01 11.86 -3.37
N PRO A 31 3.27 12.87 -2.53
CA PRO A 31 4.08 12.70 -1.33
C PRO A 31 3.28 12.11 -0.16
N VAL A 32 3.97 11.35 0.68
CA VAL A 32 3.49 10.90 1.99
C VAL A 32 4.48 11.26 3.09
N ALA A 33 3.97 11.35 4.32
CA ALA A 33 4.80 11.41 5.51
C ALA A 33 5.17 9.97 5.92
N TRP A 34 6.41 9.59 5.68
CA TRP A 34 6.89 8.23 5.82
C TRP A 34 7.73 8.03 7.08
N LEU A 35 7.41 6.98 7.84
CA LEU A 35 8.19 6.52 8.98
C LEU A 35 8.89 5.20 8.65
N VAL A 36 10.22 5.22 8.73
CA VAL A 36 11.04 4.00 8.69
C VAL A 36 11.04 3.34 10.06
N ALA A 37 11.00 2.01 10.12
CA ALA A 37 11.11 1.28 11.39
C ALA A 37 12.38 1.70 12.16
N GLY A 38 12.21 2.05 13.44
CA GLY A 38 13.31 2.51 14.30
C GLY A 38 13.71 3.98 14.13
N ALA A 39 13.12 4.73 13.19
CA ALA A 39 13.35 6.16 13.08
C ALA A 39 12.57 6.95 14.13
N SER A 40 13.07 8.13 14.49
CA SER A 40 12.44 9.06 15.45
C SER A 40 11.66 10.20 14.78
N SER A 41 11.62 10.24 13.45
CA SER A 41 10.97 11.32 12.69
C SER A 41 10.41 10.83 11.36
N LEU A 42 9.41 11.57 10.86
CA LEU A 42 8.82 11.37 9.53
C LEU A 42 9.66 12.09 8.47
N VAL A 43 9.81 11.45 7.32
CA VAL A 43 10.42 12.05 6.13
C VAL A 43 9.42 12.08 4.98
N VAL A 44 9.66 12.92 3.97
CA VAL A 44 8.81 12.91 2.77
C VAL A 44 9.24 11.76 1.87
N LEU A 45 8.30 10.91 1.49
CA LEU A 45 8.49 9.88 0.47
C LEU A 45 7.60 10.20 -0.73
N GLN A 46 8.19 10.30 -1.93
CA GLN A 46 7.39 10.37 -3.15
C GLN A 46 6.94 8.97 -3.52
N GLN A 47 5.66 8.84 -3.87
CA GLN A 47 5.03 7.58 -4.26
C GLN A 47 4.30 7.74 -5.59
N SER A 48 4.24 6.64 -6.32
CA SER A 48 3.53 6.49 -7.58
C SER A 48 2.68 5.23 -7.50
N TYR A 49 1.37 5.38 -7.67
CA TYR A 49 0.41 4.28 -7.78
C TYR A 49 -0.21 4.29 -9.16
N HIS A 50 -0.23 3.15 -9.83
CA HIS A 50 -0.97 2.95 -11.08
C HIS A 50 -1.85 1.72 -10.93
N ARG A 51 -3.16 1.91 -11.10
CA ARG A 51 -4.16 0.84 -10.95
C ARG A 51 -4.24 0.04 -12.24
N VAL A 52 -3.63 -1.13 -12.28
CA VAL A 52 -3.50 -1.93 -13.51
C VAL A 52 -4.67 -2.89 -13.72
N SER A 53 -5.38 -3.27 -12.65
CA SER A 53 -6.60 -4.08 -12.71
C SER A 53 -7.53 -3.72 -11.55
N GLU A 54 -8.67 -4.43 -11.43
CA GLU A 54 -9.60 -4.19 -10.32
C GLU A 54 -8.95 -4.42 -8.95
N THR A 55 -8.00 -5.35 -8.86
CA THR A 55 -7.36 -5.79 -7.62
C THR A 55 -5.86 -5.51 -7.57
N GLU A 56 -5.24 -4.93 -8.60
CA GLU A 56 -3.78 -4.77 -8.62
C GLU A 56 -3.35 -3.33 -8.87
N TYR A 57 -2.31 -2.93 -8.13
CA TYR A 57 -1.59 -1.68 -8.32
C TYR A 57 -0.11 -1.94 -8.54
N THR A 58 0.49 -1.28 -9.52
CA THR A 58 1.95 -1.12 -9.54
C THR A 58 2.31 0.07 -8.66
N TYR A 59 3.11 -0.19 -7.64
CA TYR A 59 3.61 0.79 -6.68
C TYR A 59 5.10 1.06 -6.91
N GLU A 60 5.47 2.33 -6.86
CA GLU A 60 6.86 2.79 -6.94
C GLU A 60 7.10 3.90 -5.94
N ALA A 61 8.26 3.89 -5.30
CA ALA A 61 8.70 4.96 -4.41
C ALA A 61 9.95 5.63 -5.00
N PRO A 62 9.86 6.47 -6.05
CA PRO A 62 10.99 6.86 -6.91
C PRO A 62 12.22 7.45 -6.21
N THR A 63 12.06 7.99 -5.00
CA THR A 63 13.17 8.52 -4.18
C THR A 63 13.92 7.45 -3.39
N VAL A 64 13.47 6.20 -3.41
CA VAL A 64 14.13 5.00 -2.89
C VAL A 64 14.02 3.87 -3.93
N PRO A 65 14.94 2.90 -4.00
CA PRO A 65 14.91 1.88 -5.06
C PRO A 65 13.90 0.76 -4.75
N TYR A 66 12.63 1.11 -4.51
CA TYR A 66 11.57 0.16 -4.20
C TYR A 66 10.41 0.22 -5.20
N ARG A 67 10.01 -0.95 -5.68
CA ARG A 67 8.85 -1.18 -6.55
C ARG A 67 8.20 -2.50 -6.18
N ALA A 68 6.88 -2.54 -6.19
CA ALA A 68 6.10 -3.75 -5.95
C ALA A 68 4.82 -3.75 -6.80
N THR A 69 4.29 -4.95 -7.06
CA THR A 69 2.88 -5.11 -7.42
C THR A 69 2.12 -5.41 -6.15
N LEU A 70 1.11 -4.61 -5.84
CA LEU A 70 0.27 -4.76 -4.66
C LEU A 70 -1.04 -5.43 -5.08
N LEU A 71 -1.32 -6.59 -4.50
CA LEU A 71 -2.63 -7.23 -4.62
C LEU A 71 -3.54 -6.66 -3.53
N ILE A 72 -4.66 -6.07 -3.91
CA ILE A 72 -5.58 -5.35 -3.05
C ILE A 72 -6.94 -6.07 -3.03
N SER A 73 -7.39 -6.42 -1.82
CA SER A 73 -8.72 -6.95 -1.57
C SER A 73 -9.83 -5.95 -1.94
N GLU A 74 -11.06 -6.44 -2.13
CA GLU A 74 -12.24 -5.58 -2.33
C GLU A 74 -12.43 -4.54 -1.22
N ALA A 75 -12.05 -4.88 0.03
CA ALA A 75 -12.10 -3.95 1.16
C ALA A 75 -11.03 -2.84 1.11
N GLY A 76 -10.05 -2.96 0.22
CA GLY A 76 -8.95 -2.01 -0.01
C GLY A 76 -7.65 -2.33 0.73
N PHE A 77 -7.56 -3.47 1.42
CA PHE A 77 -6.34 -3.90 2.10
C PHE A 77 -5.42 -4.68 1.18
N ALA A 78 -4.11 -4.49 1.32
CA ALA A 78 -3.14 -5.34 0.64
C ALA A 78 -3.23 -6.78 1.16
N GLN A 79 -3.26 -7.74 0.23
CA GLN A 79 -3.32 -9.17 0.49
C GLN A 79 -1.92 -9.80 0.52
N ASP A 80 -1.04 -9.32 -0.35
CA ASP A 80 0.35 -9.74 -0.44
C ASP A 80 1.20 -8.47 -0.56
N TYR A 81 2.20 -8.37 0.31
CA TYR A 81 3.23 -7.34 0.23
C TYR A 81 4.59 -8.04 0.21
N PRO A 82 5.45 -7.81 -0.81
CA PRO A 82 6.63 -8.64 -1.10
C PRO A 82 7.70 -8.79 -0.01
N ASP A 83 7.56 -8.14 1.14
CA ASP A 83 8.52 -8.12 2.25
C ASP A 83 8.02 -8.89 3.49
N GLY A 84 7.20 -9.92 3.28
CA GLY A 84 6.80 -10.88 4.32
C GLY A 84 5.46 -10.61 4.99
N TRP A 85 4.63 -9.71 4.44
CA TRP A 85 3.24 -9.58 4.88
C TRP A 85 2.31 -10.40 3.99
N VAL A 86 1.52 -11.26 4.63
CA VAL A 86 0.43 -11.98 4.00
C VAL A 86 -0.83 -11.73 4.82
N PHE A 87 -1.92 -11.35 4.15
CA PHE A 87 -3.19 -11.15 4.81
C PHE A 87 -3.77 -12.50 5.27
N GLU A 88 -4.04 -12.65 6.57
CA GLU A 88 -4.73 -13.82 7.09
C GLU A 88 -6.23 -13.74 6.80
N THR A 89 -6.74 -14.63 5.97
CA THR A 89 -8.18 -14.87 5.89
C THR A 89 -8.59 -15.72 7.09
N GLY A 90 -9.32 -15.14 8.04
CA GLY A 90 -9.87 -15.87 9.17
C GLY A 90 -10.65 -17.10 8.69
N ASN A 91 -10.26 -18.28 9.16
CA ASN A 91 -10.84 -19.54 8.73
C ASN A 91 -12.27 -19.68 9.28
N ALA A 92 -13.28 -19.39 8.46
CA ALA A 92 -14.65 -19.84 8.71
C ALA A 92 -14.77 -21.31 8.30
N GLY A 93 -14.17 -22.23 9.06
CA GLY A 93 -14.17 -23.63 8.68
C GLY A 93 -13.22 -24.51 9.49
N GLY A 94 -13.55 -24.74 10.76
CA GLY A 94 -12.90 -25.74 11.58
C GLY A 94 -13.82 -26.17 12.71
N ALA A 95 -14.73 -27.09 12.41
CA ALA A 95 -15.48 -27.79 13.44
C ALA A 95 -14.49 -28.57 14.33
N LEU A 96 -14.62 -28.36 15.64
CA LEU A 96 -14.27 -29.37 16.66
C LEU A 96 -15.58 -30.01 17.13
#